data_AF-A0A6G7WHU2-F1
#
_entry.id   AF-A0A6G7WHU2-F1
#
_cell.length_a   1.000
_cell.length_b   1.000
_cell.length_c   1.000
_cell.angle_alpha   90.00
_cell.angle_beta   90.00
_cell.angle_gamma   90.00
#
_symmetry.space_group_name_H-M   'P 1'
#
loop_
_entity.id
_entity.type
_entity.pdbx_description
1 polymer ?
#
loop_
_entity_poly.entity_id
_entity_poly.type
_entity_poly.pdbx_seq_one_letter_code
_entity_poly.pdbx_strand_id
1 'polypeptide(L)'
;MYKIKNLIDEHEVVWFSVGSNEEIHAQFLSELRELGITWVSGDSVCENDTCSYFMGISSNRKVGHVSWQIWRATWLSEEENPNNRERFYSDGHIPLRVDYEKYSRGELDYLVKENSVTEVSGFLYPVGGRAVSVN
;
A
#
# COMPACT_ATOMS: atom_id res chain seq x y z
N MET A 1 10.07 -3.33 16.12
CA MET A 1 9.31 -2.45 15.21
C MET A 1 9.63 -2.91 13.81
N TYR A 2 8.61 -3.35 13.06
CA TYR A 2 8.81 -3.75 11.67
C TYR A 2 9.01 -2.49 10.81
N LYS A 3 9.98 -2.49 9.89
CA LYS A 3 10.32 -1.34 9.04
C LYS A 3 9.97 -1.62 7.60
N ILE A 4 9.62 -0.58 6.84
CA ILE A 4 9.36 -0.68 5.38
C ILE A 4 10.51 -1.40 4.66
N LYS A 5 11.75 -1.20 5.11
CA LYS A 5 12.98 -1.83 4.59
C LYS A 5 12.83 -3.34 4.36
N ASN A 6 12.25 -4.07 5.31
CA ASN A 6 12.19 -5.53 5.23
C ASN A 6 11.33 -5.97 4.03
N LEU A 7 10.20 -5.29 3.81
CA LEU A 7 9.28 -5.61 2.72
C LEU A 7 9.89 -5.27 1.35
N ILE A 8 10.55 -4.11 1.24
CA ILE A 8 11.10 -3.63 -0.04
C ILE A 8 12.41 -4.34 -0.45
N ASP A 9 13.11 -4.95 0.51
CA ASP A 9 14.29 -5.78 0.22
C ASP A 9 13.87 -7.18 -0.29
N GLU A 10 12.67 -7.66 0.07
CA GLU A 10 12.15 -8.99 -0.27
C GLU A 10 11.23 -9.00 -1.51
N HIS A 11 10.61 -7.86 -1.83
CA HIS A 11 9.61 -7.74 -2.88
C HIS A 11 9.97 -6.65 -3.88
N GLU A 12 9.77 -6.93 -5.17
CA GLU A 12 10.04 -5.96 -6.24
C GLU A 12 9.15 -4.71 -6.14
N VAL A 13 7.88 -4.91 -5.80
CA VAL A 13 6.93 -3.82 -5.57
C VAL A 13 6.03 -4.13 -4.38
N VAL A 14 5.87 -3.16 -3.49
CA VAL A 14 4.99 -3.21 -2.33
C VAL A 14 4.03 -2.03 -2.38
N TRP A 15 2.74 -2.30 -2.25
CA TRP A 15 1.70 -1.28 -2.15
C TRP A 15 1.16 -1.22 -0.72
N PHE A 16 1.14 -0.02 -0.17
CA PHE A 16 0.71 0.27 1.19
C PHE A 16 -0.65 0.96 1.18
N SER A 17 -1.58 0.45 1.98
CA SER A 17 -2.70 1.22 2.51
C SER A 17 -2.20 1.96 3.75
N VAL A 18 -2.06 3.28 3.66
CA VAL A 18 -1.52 4.14 4.73
C VAL A 18 -2.65 4.73 5.60
N GLY A 19 -3.90 4.65 5.14
CA GLY A 19 -5.07 5.17 5.85
C GLY A 19 -5.21 6.69 5.73
N SER A 20 -6.00 7.32 6.63
CA SER A 20 -6.24 8.77 6.69
C SER A 20 -5.65 9.47 7.92
N ASN A 21 -4.96 8.74 8.80
CA ASN A 21 -4.44 9.30 10.03
C ASN A 21 -3.14 10.09 9.76
N GLU A 22 -3.11 11.37 10.10
CA GLU A 22 -1.96 12.26 9.89
C GLU A 22 -0.69 11.78 10.61
N GLU A 23 -0.81 11.19 11.80
CA GLU A 23 0.34 10.64 12.54
C GLU A 23 0.96 9.45 11.80
N ILE A 24 0.11 8.58 11.25
CA ILE A 24 0.55 7.43 10.45
C ILE A 24 1.19 7.90 9.15
N HIS A 25 0.66 8.95 8.52
CA HIS A 25 1.26 9.58 7.34
C HIS A 25 2.64 10.14 7.64
N ALA A 26 2.78 10.91 8.71
CA ALA A 26 4.06 11.47 9.14
C ALA A 26 5.09 10.38 9.44
N GLN A 27 4.68 9.30 10.11
CA GLN A 27 5.52 8.14 10.36
C GLN A 27 5.96 7.48 9.04
N PHE A 28 5.03 7.24 8.12
CA PHE A 28 5.32 6.64 6.80
C PHE A 28 6.37 7.48 6.05
N LEU A 29 6.15 8.78 5.91
CA LEU A 29 7.09 9.68 5.23
C LEU A 29 8.45 9.73 5.94
N SER A 30 8.47 9.68 7.27
CA SER A 30 9.72 9.61 8.03
C SER A 30 10.53 8.35 7.69
N GLU A 31 9.88 7.19 7.65
CA GLU A 31 10.55 5.94 7.25
C GLU A 31 11.08 6.00 5.81
N LEU A 32 10.34 6.60 4.87
CA LEU A 32 10.82 6.78 3.50
C LEU A 32 12.10 7.63 3.44
N ARG A 33 12.15 8.73 4.20
CA ARG A 33 13.32 9.61 4.30
C ARG A 33 14.52 8.89 4.90
N GLU A 34 14.32 8.16 6.01
CA GLU A 34 15.38 7.35 6.63
C GLU A 34 15.99 6.34 5.66
N LEU A 35 15.17 5.79 4.74
CA LEU A 35 15.59 4.81 3.74
C LEU A 35 16.13 5.43 2.46
N GLY A 36 16.18 6.77 2.35
CA GLY A 36 16.62 7.46 1.13
C GLY A 36 15.74 7.16 -0.07
N ILE A 37 14.46 6.87 0.16
CA ILE A 37 13.47 6.67 -0.90
C ILE A 37 13.11 8.04 -1.49
N THR A 38 12.95 8.08 -2.80
CA THR A 38 12.61 9.29 -3.56
C THR A 38 11.28 9.12 -4.27
N TRP A 39 10.62 10.22 -4.59
CA TRP A 39 9.44 10.21 -5.45
C TRP A 39 9.78 9.62 -6.82
N VAL A 40 8.77 9.12 -7.54
CA VAL A 40 8.92 8.65 -8.93
C VAL A 40 9.51 9.72 -9.86
N SER A 41 9.34 11.01 -9.55
CA SER A 41 9.98 12.13 -10.27
C SER A 41 11.50 12.19 -10.07
N GLY A 42 12.02 11.58 -9.00
CA GLY A 42 13.41 11.69 -8.56
C GLY A 42 13.60 12.63 -7.37
N ASP A 43 12.58 13.39 -6.99
CA ASP A 43 12.68 14.34 -5.88
C ASP A 43 12.76 13.63 -4.53
N SER A 44 13.45 14.25 -3.57
CA SER A 44 13.49 13.76 -2.19
C SER A 44 12.12 13.88 -1.53
N VAL A 45 11.77 12.88 -0.72
CA VAL A 45 10.58 12.94 0.14
C VAL A 45 10.80 13.95 1.27
N CYS A 46 9.86 14.85 1.48
CA CYS A 46 9.87 15.88 2.51
C CYS A 46 8.83 15.58 3.62
N GLU A 47 8.90 16.30 4.73
CA GLU A 47 7.98 16.12 5.87
C GLU A 47 6.55 16.54 5.57
N ASN A 48 6.39 17.60 4.78
CA ASN A 48 5.10 18.19 4.45
C ASN A 48 4.54 17.71 3.11
N ASP A 49 5.15 16.67 2.52
CA ASP A 49 4.63 16.11 1.28
C ASP A 49 3.28 15.44 1.54
N THR A 50 2.43 15.45 0.51
CA THR A 50 1.14 14.76 0.59
C THR A 50 1.37 13.25 0.59
N CYS A 51 0.83 12.56 1.59
CA CYS A 51 0.73 11.11 1.59
C CYS A 51 -0.69 10.70 1.18
N SER A 52 -0.82 9.88 0.14
CA SER A 52 -2.14 9.36 -0.25
C SER A 52 -2.49 8.11 0.55
N TYR A 53 -3.79 7.76 0.53
CA TYR A 53 -4.30 6.50 1.07
C TYR A 53 -3.54 5.28 0.58
N PHE A 54 -3.12 5.29 -0.70
CA PHE A 54 -2.34 4.23 -1.30
C PHE A 54 -1.02 4.73 -1.86
N MET A 55 0.05 4.07 -1.45
CA MET A 55 1.42 4.39 -1.84
C MET A 55 2.09 3.13 -2.36
N GLY A 56 2.77 3.21 -3.50
CA GLY A 56 3.54 2.11 -4.07
C GLY A 56 5.02 2.39 -3.95
N ILE A 57 5.79 1.42 -3.48
CA ILE A 57 7.26 1.47 -3.42
C ILE A 57 7.83 0.35 -4.28
N SER A 58 8.74 0.70 -5.18
CA SER A 58 9.52 -0.27 -5.96
C SER A 58 10.89 -0.55 -5.33
N SER A 59 11.48 -1.69 -5.66
CA SER A 59 12.84 -2.12 -5.25
C SER A 59 13.93 -1.10 -5.62
N ASN A 60 13.69 -0.27 -6.64
CA ASN A 60 14.55 0.85 -7.03
C ASN A 60 14.46 2.07 -6.10
N ARG A 61 13.84 1.93 -4.92
CA ARG A 61 13.66 3.00 -3.91
C ARG A 61 12.92 4.22 -4.46
N LYS A 62 11.91 3.96 -5.28
CA LYS A 62 10.97 4.97 -5.79
C LYS A 62 9.59 4.76 -5.18
N VAL A 63 9.01 5.84 -4.64
CA VAL A 63 7.66 5.89 -4.10
C VAL A 63 6.75 6.72 -5.00
N GLY A 64 5.50 6.29 -5.16
CA GLY A 64 4.48 7.04 -5.87
C GLY A 64 3.08 6.79 -5.33
N HIS A 65 2.17 7.68 -5.69
CA HIS A 65 0.75 7.53 -5.37
C HIS A 65 0.14 6.42 -6.22
N VAL A 66 -0.67 5.57 -5.61
CA VAL A 66 -1.48 4.58 -6.32
C VAL A 66 -2.93 5.09 -6.30
N SER A 67 -3.55 5.21 -7.48
CA SER A 67 -4.96 5.62 -7.52
C SER A 67 -5.86 4.51 -6.98
N TRP A 68 -6.99 4.89 -6.38
CA TRP A 68 -7.98 3.93 -5.89
C TRP A 68 -8.48 2.99 -7.00
N GLN A 69 -8.67 3.51 -8.22
CA GLN A 69 -9.10 2.71 -9.36
C GLN A 69 -8.09 1.63 -9.71
N ILE A 70 -6.78 1.96 -9.68
CA ILE A 70 -5.71 1.00 -9.93
C ILE A 70 -5.61 -0.01 -8.79
N TRP A 71 -5.67 0.45 -7.53
CA TRP A 71 -5.74 -0.43 -6.37
C TRP A 71 -6.87 -1.47 -6.51
N ARG A 72 -8.10 -1.00 -6.77
CA ARG A 72 -9.27 -1.86 -6.93
C ARG A 72 -9.16 -2.81 -8.13
N ALA A 73 -8.63 -2.34 -9.25
CA ALA A 73 -8.46 -3.16 -10.46
C ALA A 73 -7.56 -4.38 -10.21
N THR A 74 -6.58 -4.30 -9.30
CA THR A 74 -5.73 -5.44 -8.96
C THR A 74 -6.44 -6.63 -8.34
N TRP A 75 -7.67 -6.45 -7.85
CA TRP A 75 -8.49 -7.50 -7.28
C TRP A 75 -9.45 -8.12 -8.30
N LEU A 76 -9.99 -7.30 -9.20
CA LEU A 76 -10.91 -7.77 -10.24
C LEU A 76 -10.24 -8.74 -11.21
N SER A 77 -8.94 -8.55 -11.49
CA SER A 77 -8.15 -9.51 -12.26
C SER A 77 -8.00 -10.87 -11.55
N GLU A 78 -8.04 -10.91 -10.21
CA GLU A 78 -7.91 -12.15 -9.44
C GLU A 78 -9.23 -12.94 -9.36
N GLU A 79 -10.38 -12.24 -9.37
CA GLU A 79 -11.72 -12.84 -9.23
C GLU A 79 -12.27 -13.45 -10.54
N GLU A 80 -12.01 -12.84 -11.71
CA GLU A 80 -12.63 -13.29 -12.96
C GLU A 80 -11.91 -14.47 -13.62
N ASN A 81 -10.61 -14.65 -13.37
CA ASN A 81 -9.86 -15.86 -13.76
C ASN A 81 -8.53 -15.90 -12.98
N PRO A 82 -8.33 -16.85 -12.04
CA PRO A 82 -7.08 -16.95 -11.27
C PRO A 82 -5.82 -17.21 -12.12
N ASN A 83 -6.00 -17.59 -13.40
CA ASN A 83 -4.94 -17.71 -14.40
C ASN A 83 -4.80 -16.46 -15.30
N ASN A 84 -5.79 -15.57 -15.37
CA ASN A 84 -5.61 -14.19 -15.87
C ASN A 84 -5.12 -13.32 -14.71
N ARG A 85 -3.91 -13.59 -14.25
CA ARG A 85 -3.13 -12.51 -13.68
C ARG A 85 -2.88 -11.56 -14.84
N GLU A 86 -3.75 -10.59 -15.10
CA GLU A 86 -3.33 -9.41 -15.84
C GLU A 86 -2.21 -8.79 -15.02
N ARG A 87 -1.01 -9.13 -15.49
CA ARG A 87 0.29 -8.80 -14.96
C ARG A 87 0.40 -7.28 -15.00
N PHE A 88 0.13 -6.59 -13.88
CA PHE A 88 0.20 -5.12 -13.81
C PHE A 88 1.60 -4.58 -14.15
N TYR A 89 2.61 -5.42 -13.96
CA TYR A 89 3.98 -5.20 -14.41
C TYR A 89 4.33 -6.15 -15.56
N SER A 90 5.21 -5.70 -16.46
CA SER A 90 5.62 -6.39 -17.69
C SER A 90 6.15 -7.82 -17.49
N ASP A 91 6.52 -8.17 -16.26
CA ASP A 91 7.12 -9.44 -15.86
C ASP A 91 6.12 -10.39 -15.16
N GLY A 92 4.99 -9.88 -14.68
CA GLY A 92 3.93 -10.68 -14.09
C GLY A 92 3.74 -10.73 -12.62
N HIS A 93 4.39 -9.82 -11.91
CA HIS A 93 4.26 -9.76 -10.48
C HIS A 93 3.00 -8.98 -10.08
N ILE A 94 2.35 -9.50 -9.04
CA ILE A 94 1.30 -8.79 -8.31
C ILE A 94 2.03 -8.10 -7.15
N PRO A 95 1.82 -6.79 -6.94
CA PRO A 95 2.46 -6.10 -5.84
C PRO A 95 2.00 -6.70 -4.51
N LEU A 96 2.92 -6.81 -3.54
CA LEU A 96 2.53 -7.17 -2.18
C LEU A 96 1.68 -6.04 -1.60
N ARG A 97 0.46 -6.34 -1.13
CA ARG A 97 -0.45 -5.33 -0.56
C ARG A 97 -0.39 -5.38 0.96
N VAL A 98 -0.11 -4.24 1.59
CA VAL A 98 0.19 -4.13 3.03
C VAL A 98 -0.65 -3.04 3.66
N ASP A 99 -1.26 -3.32 4.81
CA ASP A 99 -1.77 -2.31 5.72
C ASP A 99 -0.59 -1.79 6.54
N TYR A 100 -0.21 -0.53 6.31
CA TYR A 100 0.98 0.04 6.94
C TYR A 100 0.80 0.24 8.45
N GLU A 101 -0.39 0.62 8.90
CA GLU A 101 -0.67 0.84 10.32
C GLU A 101 -0.51 -0.47 11.09
N LYS A 102 -1.16 -1.55 10.62
CA LYS A 102 -1.01 -2.89 11.20
C LYS A 102 0.43 -3.40 11.15
N TYR A 103 1.10 -3.21 10.01
CA TYR A 103 2.48 -3.64 9.82
C TYR A 103 3.44 -2.93 10.78
N SER A 104 3.33 -1.60 10.91
CA SER A 104 4.17 -0.81 11.80
C SER A 104 4.02 -1.22 13.29
N ARG A 105 2.82 -1.67 13.67
CA ARG A 105 2.51 -2.24 14.99
C ARG A 105 2.98 -3.68 15.17
N GLY A 106 3.36 -4.36 14.09
CA GLY A 106 3.79 -5.76 14.09
C GLY A 106 2.64 -6.75 14.24
N GLU A 107 1.44 -6.38 13.82
CA GLU A 107 0.29 -7.27 13.76
C GLU A 107 0.52 -8.33 12.68
N LEU A 108 0.02 -9.55 12.88
CA LEU A 108 0.30 -10.69 11.99
C LEU A 108 -0.57 -10.72 10.72
N ASP A 109 -1.67 -9.97 10.71
CA ASP A 109 -2.65 -9.87 9.63
C ASP A 109 -2.49 -8.59 8.80
N TYR A 110 -1.30 -8.00 8.79
CA TYR A 110 -0.98 -6.78 8.03
C TYR A 110 -1.10 -6.93 6.50
N LEU A 111 -1.10 -8.15 5.98
CA LEU A 111 -1.27 -8.40 4.56
C LEU A 111 -2.72 -8.17 4.15
N VAL A 112 -2.93 -7.26 3.21
CA VAL A 112 -4.26 -7.01 2.65
C VAL A 112 -4.60 -8.15 1.71
N LYS A 113 -5.62 -8.94 2.08
CA LYS A 113 -6.09 -10.11 1.30
C LYS A 113 -7.43 -9.89 0.62
N GLU A 114 -8.03 -8.70 0.79
CA GLU A 114 -9.26 -8.31 0.12
C GLU A 114 -9.41 -6.79 0.03
N ASN A 115 -10.19 -6.34 -0.94
CA ASN A 115 -10.49 -4.93 -1.12
C ASN A 115 -11.76 -4.52 -0.36
N SER A 116 -11.59 -4.06 0.88
CA SER A 116 -12.71 -3.57 1.70
C SER A 116 -12.86 -2.04 1.61
N VAL A 117 -14.09 -1.57 1.74
CA VAL A 117 -14.41 -0.14 1.90
C VAL A 117 -15.18 0.04 3.21
N THR A 118 -14.91 1.12 3.92
CA THR A 118 -15.63 1.51 5.14
C THR A 118 -16.32 2.85 4.90
N GLU A 119 -17.55 2.97 5.37
CA GLU A 119 -18.29 4.21 5.33
C GLU A 119 -17.94 5.08 6.54
N VAL A 120 -17.53 6.32 6.31
CA VAL A 120 -17.34 7.35 7.35
C VAL A 120 -18.18 8.56 6.97
N SER A 121 -19.18 8.89 7.78
CA SER A 121 -20.05 10.07 7.59
C SER A 121 -20.72 10.14 6.20
N GLY A 122 -21.14 9.00 5.64
CA GLY A 122 -21.80 8.93 4.32
C GLY A 122 -20.85 8.86 3.12
N PHE A 123 -19.53 8.86 3.36
CA PHE A 123 -18.52 8.72 2.31
C PHE A 123 -17.82 7.36 2.42
N LEU A 124 -17.61 6.70 1.29
CA LEU A 124 -16.89 5.44 1.22
C LEU A 124 -15.38 5.71 1.17
N TYR A 125 -14.67 5.20 2.17
CA TYR A 125 -13.22 5.23 2.24
C TYR A 125 -12.65 3.83 2.03
N PRO A 126 -11.61 3.71 1.21
CA PRO A 126 -11.00 2.42 0.99
C PRO A 126 -10.07 2.09 2.15
N VAL A 127 -10.18 0.88 2.70
CA VAL A 127 -9.45 0.47 3.90
C VAL A 127 -8.87 -0.92 3.65
N GLY A 128 -7.55 -1.06 3.80
CA GLY A 128 -6.91 -2.36 3.76
C GLY A 128 -7.48 -3.31 4.83
N GLY A 129 -7.71 -4.57 4.45
CA GLY A 129 -7.64 -5.75 5.33
C GLY A 129 -8.65 -5.90 6.49
N ARG A 130 -9.92 -6.18 6.14
CA ARG A 130 -11.10 -6.76 6.84
C ARG A 130 -11.40 -6.50 8.33
N ALA A 131 -12.69 -6.26 8.59
CA ALA A 131 -13.46 -7.04 9.55
C ALA A 131 -14.75 -7.54 8.86
N VAL A 132 -14.93 -8.86 8.68
CA VAL A 132 -16.22 -9.46 8.34
C VAL A 132 -16.49 -10.57 9.33
N SER A 133 -17.51 -10.35 10.14
CA SER A 133 -18.21 -11.38 10.89
C SER A 133 -18.81 -12.36 9.89
N VAL A 134 -18.51 -13.64 10.06
CA VAL A 134 -19.26 -14.72 9.40
C VAL A 134 -20.64 -14.76 10.08
N ASN A 135 -21.70 -14.79 9.27
CA ASN A 135 -23.11 -14.86 9.72
C ASN A 135 -23.34 -15.82 10.90
#